data_AF-A0A2M8HK53-F1
#
_entry.id   AF-A0A2M8HK53-F1
#
_cell.length_a   1.000
_cell.length_b   1.000
_cell.length_c   1.000
_cell.angle_alpha   90.00
_cell.angle_beta   90.00
_cell.angle_gamma   90.00
#
_symmetry.space_group_name_H-M   'P 1'
#
loop_
_entity.id
_entity.type
_entity.pdbx_description
1 polymer ?
#
loop_
_entity_poly.entity_id
_entity_poly.type
_entity_poly.pdbx_seq_one_letter_code
_entity_poly.pdbx_strand_id
1 'polypeptide(L)'
;MIFEKGTKQNPTGNLILYCNVIGENPVQPGGRIIASNVVVSFLKLGDNFPVVTFPPVALPSLDELKKLIDVNLEAYDIARLPDFELPENKEEANRYIQDQMERFNQVVMRYVEFCKTKEKKPHNDIDKDIQGVEGYLEALANLSMEFRKSTGLAREATQLKVDRIVHKFSSNHPQYDLDNFKKALDFPGNQGDELVGLYLKKFNAISLENYEVASNLKRKIVEIETTESKY
;
A
#
# COMPACT_ATOMS: atom_id res chain seq x y z
N MET A 1 2.67 -11.63 -19.76
CA MET A 1 1.53 -11.51 -18.84
C MET A 1 0.81 -10.21 -19.16
N ILE A 2 -0.45 -10.33 -19.56
CA ILE A 2 -1.38 -9.23 -19.79
C ILE A 2 -2.49 -9.42 -18.75
N PHE A 3 -2.78 -8.37 -18.00
CA PHE A 3 -3.87 -8.39 -17.03
C PHE A 3 -5.16 -8.07 -17.77
N GLU A 4 -6.21 -8.85 -17.51
CA GLU A 4 -7.57 -8.46 -17.86
C GLU A 4 -8.14 -7.50 -16.82
N LYS A 5 -7.72 -7.66 -15.56
CA LYS A 5 -7.98 -6.74 -14.46
C LYS A 5 -6.74 -6.58 -13.61
N GLY A 6 -6.49 -5.35 -13.15
CA GLY A 6 -5.30 -5.02 -12.36
C GLY A 6 -4.20 -4.35 -13.18
N THR A 7 -3.09 -4.01 -12.53
CA THR A 7 -1.97 -3.32 -13.21
C THR A 7 -0.62 -3.84 -12.74
N LYS A 8 0.38 -3.80 -13.64
CA LYS A 8 1.76 -4.15 -13.30
C LYS A 8 2.39 -3.15 -12.32
N GLN A 9 1.93 -1.91 -12.33
CA GLN A 9 2.45 -0.82 -11.51
C GLN A 9 1.94 -0.89 -10.08
N ASN A 10 0.70 -1.35 -9.89
CA ASN A 10 0.06 -1.45 -8.58
C ASN A 10 -0.64 -2.82 -8.42
N PRO A 11 0.10 -3.94 -8.38
CA PRO A 11 -0.47 -5.26 -8.10
C PRO A 11 -1.06 -5.33 -6.69
N THR A 12 -2.16 -6.08 -6.56
CA THR A 12 -2.90 -6.30 -5.32
C THR A 12 -2.21 -7.29 -4.37
N GLY A 13 -1.34 -8.16 -4.88
CA GLY A 13 -0.78 -9.31 -4.16
C GLY A 13 -1.68 -10.55 -4.20
N ASN A 14 -2.81 -10.51 -4.93
CA ASN A 14 -3.77 -11.59 -5.01
C ASN A 14 -4.18 -11.78 -6.48
N LEU A 15 -3.59 -12.78 -7.12
CA LEU A 15 -3.69 -13.02 -8.55
C LEU A 15 -4.54 -14.24 -8.85
N ILE A 16 -5.59 -14.05 -9.64
CA ILE A 16 -6.33 -15.12 -10.27
C ILE A 16 -5.77 -15.37 -11.66
N LEU A 17 -5.24 -16.56 -11.88
CA LEU A 17 -4.88 -17.08 -13.19
C LEU A 17 -5.95 -18.04 -13.66
N TYR A 18 -6.38 -17.91 -14.91
CA TYR A 18 -7.33 -18.85 -15.49
C TYR A 18 -7.08 -19.11 -16.97
N CYS A 19 -7.54 -20.27 -17.45
CA CYS A 19 -7.62 -20.60 -18.88
C CYS A 19 -8.95 -21.28 -19.19
N ASN A 20 -9.36 -21.20 -20.45
CA ASN A 20 -10.45 -22.06 -20.93
C ASN A 20 -9.90 -23.46 -21.22
N VAL A 21 -10.75 -24.46 -21.08
CA VAL A 21 -10.43 -25.84 -21.45
C VAL A 21 -11.14 -26.23 -22.73
N ILE A 22 -10.36 -26.69 -23.70
CA ILE A 22 -10.83 -27.33 -24.93
C ILE A 22 -10.75 -28.85 -24.70
N GLY A 23 -11.89 -29.54 -24.80
CA GLY A 23 -11.99 -30.97 -24.50
C GLY A 23 -12.35 -31.26 -23.04
N GLU A 24 -11.87 -32.39 -22.52
CA GLU A 24 -12.13 -32.83 -21.15
C GLU A 24 -11.21 -32.13 -20.15
N ASN A 25 -11.77 -31.65 -19.05
CA ASN A 25 -11.01 -30.94 -18.03
C ASN A 25 -10.34 -31.92 -17.07
N PRO A 26 -9.00 -31.89 -16.96
CA PRO A 26 -8.25 -32.85 -16.15
C PRO A 26 -8.42 -32.64 -14.63
N VAL A 27 -8.92 -31.48 -14.19
CA VAL A 27 -9.18 -31.19 -12.78
C VAL A 27 -10.54 -31.74 -12.37
N GLN A 28 -11.57 -31.49 -13.18
CA GLN A 28 -12.92 -32.01 -12.95
C GLN A 28 -13.69 -32.11 -14.27
N PRO A 29 -14.27 -33.29 -14.59
CA PRO A 29 -15.12 -33.45 -15.77
C PRO A 29 -16.25 -32.43 -15.82
N GLY A 30 -16.51 -31.89 -17.02
CA GLY A 30 -17.56 -30.89 -17.25
C GLY A 30 -17.19 -29.43 -16.94
N GLY A 31 -16.06 -29.17 -16.28
CA GLY A 31 -15.55 -27.80 -16.10
C GLY A 31 -15.02 -27.22 -17.42
N ARG A 32 -15.37 -25.97 -17.74
CA ARG A 32 -14.88 -25.28 -18.95
C ARG A 32 -13.74 -24.31 -18.67
N ILE A 33 -13.48 -24.02 -17.41
CA ILE A 33 -12.40 -23.15 -16.94
C ILE A 33 -11.54 -23.91 -15.94
N ILE A 34 -10.23 -23.68 -15.98
CA ILE A 34 -9.32 -23.95 -14.87
C ILE A 34 -8.89 -22.60 -14.31
N ALA A 35 -9.02 -22.40 -13.01
CA ALA A 35 -8.56 -21.21 -12.32
C ALA A 35 -7.69 -21.58 -11.11
N SER A 36 -6.69 -20.76 -10.80
CA SER A 36 -5.87 -20.90 -9.59
C SER A 36 -5.64 -19.52 -8.99
N ASN A 37 -5.67 -19.45 -7.66
CA ASN A 37 -5.33 -18.24 -6.92
C ASN A 37 -3.86 -18.30 -6.46
N VAL A 38 -3.16 -17.20 -6.64
CA VAL A 38 -1.78 -16.99 -6.21
C VAL A 38 -1.73 -15.77 -5.31
N VAL A 39 -1.36 -15.98 -4.05
CA VAL A 39 -1.26 -14.92 -3.05
C VAL A 39 0.21 -14.64 -2.76
N VAL A 40 0.62 -13.39 -2.97
CA VAL A 40 1.95 -12.86 -2.65
C VAL A 40 1.81 -11.99 -1.40
N SER A 41 2.44 -12.43 -0.31
CA SER A 41 2.46 -11.65 0.92
C SER A 41 3.49 -10.52 0.81
N PHE A 42 3.08 -9.30 1.15
CA PHE A 42 3.99 -8.16 1.30
C PHE A 42 4.78 -8.19 2.63
N LEU A 43 4.54 -9.20 3.49
CA LEU A 43 5.38 -9.45 4.67
C LEU A 43 6.70 -10.08 4.21
N LYS A 44 7.80 -9.36 4.42
CA LYS A 44 9.13 -9.79 3.98
C LYS A 44 9.83 -10.68 5.00
N LEU A 45 10.54 -11.68 4.49
CA LEU A 45 11.59 -12.42 5.20
C LEU A 45 12.91 -12.18 4.45
N GLY A 46 13.62 -11.11 4.82
CA GLY A 46 14.76 -10.60 4.05
C GLY A 46 14.31 -10.05 2.69
N ASP A 47 14.93 -10.51 1.60
CA ASP A 47 14.56 -10.15 0.22
C ASP A 47 13.47 -11.03 -0.41
N ASN A 48 12.95 -12.01 0.35
CA ASN A 48 11.96 -12.96 -0.13
C ASN A 48 10.55 -12.52 0.23
N PHE A 49 9.67 -12.60 -0.77
CA PHE A 49 8.23 -12.44 -0.61
C PHE A 49 7.62 -13.84 -0.52
N PRO A 50 6.94 -14.20 0.59
CA PRO A 50 6.21 -15.45 0.69
C PRO A 50 5.12 -15.51 -0.38
N VAL A 51 5.05 -16.65 -1.07
CA VAL A 51 4.06 -16.90 -2.12
C VAL A 51 3.32 -18.18 -1.79
N VAL A 52 2.00 -18.14 -1.89
CA VAL A 52 1.13 -19.31 -1.76
C VAL A 52 0.36 -19.46 -3.07
N THR A 53 0.51 -20.62 -3.71
CA THR A 53 -0.30 -21.02 -4.86
C THR A 53 -1.35 -22.01 -4.37
N PHE A 54 -2.62 -21.67 -4.57
CA PHE A 54 -3.72 -22.57 -4.25
C PHE A 54 -3.92 -23.59 -5.38
N PRO A 55 -4.36 -24.82 -5.05
CA PRO A 55 -4.69 -25.83 -6.05
C PRO A 55 -5.65 -25.30 -7.12
N PRO A 56 -5.49 -25.70 -8.39
CA PRO A 56 -6.40 -25.30 -9.44
C PRO A 56 -7.81 -25.84 -9.16
N VAL A 57 -8.81 -25.02 -9.47
CA VAL A 57 -10.23 -25.37 -9.41
C VAL A 57 -10.82 -25.36 -10.80
N ALA A 58 -11.72 -26.30 -11.06
CA ALA A 58 -12.51 -26.34 -12.29
C ALA A 58 -13.81 -25.57 -12.08
N LEU A 59 -14.18 -24.73 -13.05
CA LEU A 59 -15.44 -23.99 -13.01
C LEU A 59 -16.25 -24.20 -14.30
N PRO A 60 -17.59 -24.15 -14.24
CA PRO A 60 -18.45 -24.33 -15.41
C PRO A 60 -18.30 -23.24 -16.46
N SER A 61 -17.96 -22.01 -16.05
CA SER A 61 -17.84 -20.86 -16.94
C SER A 61 -17.01 -19.73 -16.30
N LEU A 62 -16.62 -18.76 -17.13
CA LEU A 62 -15.98 -17.53 -16.66
C LEU A 62 -16.91 -16.69 -15.77
N ASP A 63 -18.23 -16.77 -15.99
CA ASP A 63 -19.20 -16.02 -15.18
C ASP A 63 -19.27 -16.56 -13.75
N GLU A 64 -19.15 -17.87 -13.56
CA GLU A 64 -19.02 -18.45 -12.21
C GLU A 64 -17.74 -18.00 -11.52
N LEU A 65 -16.60 -17.93 -12.25
CA LEU A 65 -15.37 -17.36 -11.70
C LEU A 65 -15.59 -15.91 -11.26
N LYS A 66 -16.24 -15.08 -12.09
CA LYS A 66 -16.54 -13.68 -11.77
C LYS A 66 -17.42 -13.56 -10.54
N LYS A 67 -18.47 -14.38 -10.40
CA LYS A 67 -19.33 -14.38 -9.20
C LYS A 67 -18.56 -14.66 -7.91
N LEU A 68 -17.58 -15.57 -7.95
CA LEU A 68 -16.75 -15.89 -6.77
C LEU A 68 -15.89 -14.71 -6.31
N ILE A 69 -15.48 -13.85 -7.24
CA ILE A 69 -14.60 -12.70 -6.96
C ILE A 69 -15.35 -11.36 -6.88
N ASP A 70 -16.63 -11.32 -7.23
CA ASP A 70 -17.41 -10.08 -7.37
C ASP A 70 -17.49 -9.28 -6.06
N VAL A 71 -17.67 -9.98 -4.94
CA VAL A 71 -17.81 -9.36 -3.60
C VAL A 71 -16.57 -8.54 -3.22
N ASN A 72 -15.40 -8.87 -3.75
CA ASN A 72 -14.14 -8.20 -3.47
C ASN A 72 -13.33 -7.98 -4.75
N LEU A 73 -13.98 -7.61 -5.86
CA LEU A 73 -13.35 -7.60 -7.18
C LEU A 73 -12.10 -6.70 -7.23
N GLU A 74 -12.04 -5.63 -6.44
CA GLU A 74 -10.88 -4.72 -6.36
C GLU A 74 -9.66 -5.35 -5.67
N ALA A 75 -9.87 -6.41 -4.89
CA ALA A 75 -8.81 -7.11 -4.16
C ALA A 75 -8.07 -8.14 -5.01
N TYR A 76 -8.43 -8.31 -6.29
CA TYR A 76 -7.83 -9.30 -7.18
C TYR A 76 -7.29 -8.68 -8.47
N ASP A 77 -6.08 -9.10 -8.85
CA ASP A 77 -5.61 -9.03 -10.22
C ASP A 77 -6.05 -10.28 -10.98
N ILE A 78 -6.38 -10.15 -12.26
CA ILE A 78 -6.84 -11.26 -13.10
C ILE A 78 -6.01 -11.29 -14.38
N ALA A 79 -5.44 -12.45 -14.68
CA ALA A 79 -4.77 -12.67 -15.96
C ALA A 79 -5.18 -14.01 -16.58
N ARG A 80 -5.47 -13.94 -17.88
CA ARG A 80 -5.79 -15.11 -18.68
C ARG A 80 -4.51 -15.76 -19.21
N LEU A 81 -4.43 -17.07 -19.06
CA LEU A 81 -3.44 -17.94 -19.67
C LEU A 81 -3.97 -18.45 -21.03
N PRO A 82 -3.08 -18.93 -21.92
CA PRO A 82 -3.51 -19.62 -23.13
C PRO A 82 -4.49 -20.75 -22.81
N ASP A 83 -5.42 -21.01 -23.73
CA ASP A 83 -6.40 -22.08 -23.58
C ASP A 83 -5.67 -23.44 -23.42
N PHE A 84 -6.22 -24.26 -22.54
CA PHE A 84 -5.70 -25.58 -22.22
C PHE A 84 -6.38 -26.61 -23.10
N GLU A 85 -5.59 -27.38 -23.83
CA GLU A 85 -6.07 -28.45 -24.70
C GLU A 85 -5.16 -29.65 -24.51
N LEU A 86 -5.69 -30.71 -23.93
CA LEU A 86 -4.91 -31.91 -23.67
C LEU A 86 -4.72 -32.69 -24.97
N PRO A 87 -3.49 -33.00 -25.39
CA PRO A 87 -3.25 -33.89 -26.52
C PRO A 87 -3.88 -35.28 -26.30
N GLU A 88 -4.38 -35.89 -27.37
CA GLU A 88 -4.95 -37.26 -27.32
C GLU A 88 -3.87 -38.31 -27.00
N ASN A 89 -2.63 -38.08 -27.42
CA ASN A 89 -1.52 -38.97 -27.16
C ASN A 89 -1.01 -38.81 -25.71
N LYS A 90 -0.92 -39.90 -24.96
CA LYS A 90 -0.54 -39.92 -23.53
C LYS A 90 0.88 -39.38 -23.26
N GLU A 91 1.85 -39.67 -24.11
CA GLU A 91 3.23 -39.20 -23.94
C GLU A 91 3.35 -37.71 -24.25
N GLU A 92 2.61 -37.22 -25.24
CA GLU A 92 2.50 -35.79 -25.55
C GLU A 92 1.71 -35.05 -24.48
N ALA A 93 0.65 -35.64 -23.93
CA ALA A 93 -0.14 -35.09 -22.83
C ALA A 93 0.70 -34.86 -21.57
N ASN A 94 1.54 -35.82 -21.19
CA ASN A 94 2.43 -35.66 -20.04
C ASN A 94 3.43 -34.52 -20.24
N ARG A 95 4.04 -34.43 -21.44
CA ARG A 95 4.96 -33.32 -21.78
C ARG A 95 4.23 -31.98 -21.77
N TYR A 96 3.05 -31.92 -22.36
CA TYR A 96 2.22 -30.72 -22.38
C TYR A 96 1.87 -30.24 -20.97
N ILE A 97 1.50 -31.14 -20.05
CA ILE A 97 1.20 -30.80 -18.65
C ILE A 97 2.44 -30.19 -17.97
N GLN A 98 3.63 -30.77 -18.18
CA GLN A 98 4.87 -30.22 -17.64
C GLN A 98 5.13 -28.81 -18.18
N ASP A 99 5.00 -28.62 -19.49
CA ASP A 99 5.15 -27.30 -20.13
C ASP A 99 4.17 -26.27 -19.58
N GLN A 100 2.91 -26.66 -19.32
CA GLN A 100 1.92 -25.76 -18.72
C GLN A 100 2.27 -25.39 -17.28
N MET A 101 2.79 -26.33 -16.48
CA MET A 101 3.23 -26.07 -15.11
C MET A 101 4.44 -25.13 -15.09
N GLU A 102 5.40 -25.31 -15.99
CA GLU A 102 6.52 -24.39 -16.14
C GLU A 102 6.06 -22.99 -16.53
N ARG A 103 5.16 -22.87 -17.52
CA ARG A 103 4.57 -21.59 -17.92
C ARG A 103 3.83 -20.92 -16.75
N PHE A 104 3.05 -21.68 -16.00
CA PHE A 104 2.36 -21.20 -14.81
C PHE A 104 3.35 -20.61 -13.80
N ASN A 105 4.41 -21.37 -13.47
CA ASN A 105 5.46 -20.92 -12.54
C ASN A 105 6.16 -19.65 -13.04
N GLN A 106 6.45 -19.55 -14.34
CA GLN A 106 7.02 -18.32 -14.92
C GLN A 106 6.09 -17.11 -14.77
N VAL A 107 4.78 -17.29 -14.89
CA VAL A 107 3.80 -16.22 -14.69
C VAL A 107 3.76 -15.80 -13.22
N VAL A 108 3.75 -16.76 -12.29
CA VAL A 108 3.83 -16.49 -10.84
C VAL A 108 5.09 -15.69 -10.50
N MET A 109 6.24 -16.13 -10.98
CA MET A 109 7.52 -15.44 -10.72
C MET A 109 7.51 -14.00 -11.27
N ARG A 110 6.94 -13.78 -12.46
CA ARG A 110 6.78 -12.42 -13.01
C ARG A 110 5.86 -11.56 -12.16
N TYR A 111 4.77 -12.13 -11.65
CA TYR A 111 3.84 -11.41 -10.77
C TYR A 111 4.48 -11.02 -9.44
N VAL A 112 5.26 -11.92 -8.83
CA VAL A 112 6.08 -11.63 -7.65
C VAL A 112 7.04 -10.48 -7.92
N GLU A 113 7.65 -10.44 -9.10
CA GLU A 113 8.56 -9.35 -9.48
C GLU A 113 7.83 -8.01 -9.61
N PHE A 114 6.58 -8.00 -10.08
CA PHE A 114 5.74 -6.79 -10.06
C PHE A 114 5.45 -6.36 -8.62
N CYS A 115 5.13 -7.29 -7.71
CA CYS A 115 4.90 -6.99 -6.29
C CYS A 115 6.15 -6.43 -5.61
N LYS A 116 7.32 -7.03 -5.87
CA LYS A 116 8.62 -6.51 -5.45
C LYS A 116 8.87 -5.10 -5.97
N THR A 117 8.58 -4.85 -7.23
CA THR A 117 8.78 -3.53 -7.87
C THR A 117 7.83 -2.48 -7.29
N LYS A 118 6.58 -2.85 -6.99
CA LYS A 118 5.61 -2.00 -6.30
C LYS A 118 6.07 -1.62 -4.91
N GLU A 119 6.81 -2.46 -4.22
CA GLU A 119 7.30 -2.14 -2.88
C GLU A 119 8.65 -1.39 -2.93
N LYS A 120 9.49 -1.66 -3.93
CA LYS A 120 10.68 -0.85 -4.27
C LYS A 120 10.32 0.56 -4.75
N LYS A 121 9.15 0.76 -5.35
CA LYS A 121 8.52 2.07 -5.48
C LYS A 121 7.80 2.30 -4.17
N PRO A 122 8.37 2.99 -3.18
CA PRO A 122 7.64 3.12 -1.93
C PRO A 122 6.30 3.80 -2.22
N HIS A 123 5.38 3.80 -1.27
CA HIS A 123 4.29 4.78 -1.17
C HIS A 123 4.86 6.22 -1.03
N ASN A 124 5.69 6.60 -2.01
CA ASN A 124 6.65 7.68 -2.03
C ASN A 124 6.06 8.92 -2.70
N ASP A 125 4.77 8.93 -3.03
CA ASP A 125 4.15 10.14 -3.56
C ASP A 125 4.01 11.23 -2.48
N ILE A 126 4.12 10.88 -1.19
CA ILE A 126 4.34 11.88 -0.13
C ILE A 126 5.84 12.21 0.01
N ASP A 127 6.74 11.29 -0.33
CA ASP A 127 8.17 11.38 0.00
C ASP A 127 9.09 11.92 -1.11
N LYS A 128 8.65 11.90 -2.38
CA LYS A 128 9.47 12.28 -3.54
C LYS A 128 9.51 13.76 -3.85
N ASP A 129 8.51 14.53 -3.39
CA ASP A 129 8.39 15.95 -3.73
C ASP A 129 8.64 16.90 -2.55
N ILE A 130 8.92 16.38 -1.34
CA ILE A 130 9.28 17.24 -0.21
C ILE A 130 10.74 17.69 -0.36
N GLN A 131 10.93 18.82 -1.03
CA GLN A 131 12.21 19.53 -1.11
C GLN A 131 12.24 20.69 -0.12
N GLY A 132 13.30 20.75 0.67
CA GLY A 132 13.51 21.82 1.65
C GLY A 132 12.53 21.80 2.82
N VAL A 133 12.69 22.77 3.71
CA VAL A 133 11.87 22.90 4.92
C VAL A 133 10.41 23.22 4.56
N GLU A 134 10.17 24.04 3.55
CA GLU A 134 8.82 24.47 3.13
C GLU A 134 7.92 23.29 2.77
N GLY A 135 8.42 22.31 2.00
CA GLY A 135 7.67 21.10 1.68
C GLY A 135 7.33 20.25 2.91
N TYR A 136 8.22 20.20 3.92
CA TYR A 136 7.92 19.51 5.18
C TYR A 136 6.82 20.23 5.95
N LEU A 137 6.83 21.56 5.98
CA LEU A 137 5.81 22.36 6.66
C LEU A 137 4.44 22.22 6.00
N GLU A 138 4.39 22.24 4.66
CA GLU A 138 3.16 22.02 3.91
C GLU A 138 2.60 20.60 4.14
N ALA A 139 3.47 19.58 4.10
CA ALA A 139 3.06 18.21 4.37
C ALA A 139 2.51 18.04 5.80
N LEU A 140 3.17 18.63 6.82
CA LEU A 140 2.69 18.60 8.20
C LEU A 140 1.38 19.37 8.38
N ALA A 141 1.19 20.49 7.67
CA ALA A 141 -0.07 21.25 7.70
C ALA A 141 -1.23 20.42 7.12
N ASN A 142 -1.02 19.80 5.97
CA ASN A 142 -2.04 18.96 5.33
C ASN A 142 -2.37 17.70 6.16
N LEU A 143 -1.33 17.02 6.67
CA LEU A 143 -1.51 15.84 7.49
C LEU A 143 -2.16 16.16 8.85
N SER A 144 -1.87 17.31 9.45
CA SER A 144 -2.53 17.70 10.70
C SER A 144 -4.04 17.93 10.50
N MET A 145 -4.45 18.56 9.39
CA MET A 145 -5.85 18.69 9.03
C MET A 145 -6.52 17.33 8.73
N GLU A 146 -5.83 16.43 8.01
CA GLU A 146 -6.31 15.06 7.74
C GLU A 146 -6.49 14.31 9.07
N PHE A 147 -5.51 14.39 9.96
CA PHE A 147 -5.50 13.70 11.25
C PHE A 147 -6.67 14.11 12.15
N ARG A 148 -7.02 15.40 12.14
CA ARG A 148 -8.18 15.95 12.87
C ARG A 148 -9.53 15.47 12.32
N LYS A 149 -9.62 15.26 11.00
CA LYS A 149 -10.84 14.79 10.33
C LYS A 149 -11.02 13.28 10.37
N SER A 150 -9.92 12.54 10.57
CA SER A 150 -9.91 11.08 10.58
C SER A 150 -10.35 10.48 11.91
N THR A 151 -11.09 9.36 11.85
CA THR A 151 -11.52 8.57 13.01
C THR A 151 -11.19 7.08 12.82
N GLY A 152 -10.97 6.35 13.92
CA GLY A 152 -10.71 4.90 13.88
C GLY A 152 -9.47 4.53 13.07
N LEU A 153 -9.57 3.48 12.23
CA LEU A 153 -8.46 2.98 11.40
C LEU A 153 -7.87 4.03 10.45
N ALA A 154 -8.68 4.99 9.98
CA ALA A 154 -8.20 6.09 9.15
C ALA A 154 -7.25 7.01 9.93
N ARG A 155 -7.52 7.23 11.23
CA ARG A 155 -6.66 8.06 12.10
C ARG A 155 -5.32 7.39 12.36
N GLU A 156 -5.32 6.08 12.59
CA GLU A 156 -4.09 5.29 12.74
C GLU A 156 -3.23 5.32 11.48
N ALA A 157 -3.85 5.20 10.30
CA ALA A 157 -3.15 5.33 9.03
C ALA A 157 -2.55 6.73 8.83
N THR A 158 -3.28 7.80 9.16
CA THR A 158 -2.75 9.17 9.11
C THR A 158 -1.63 9.38 10.14
N GLN A 159 -1.72 8.81 11.35
CA GLN A 159 -0.65 8.87 12.35
C GLN A 159 0.66 8.28 11.81
N LEU A 160 0.59 7.13 11.14
CA LEU A 160 1.76 6.50 10.53
C LEU A 160 2.41 7.38 9.45
N LYS A 161 1.60 8.16 8.70
CA LYS A 161 2.13 9.15 7.74
C LYS A 161 2.83 10.30 8.47
N VAL A 162 2.21 10.85 9.52
CA VAL A 162 2.81 11.91 10.36
C VAL A 162 4.14 11.45 10.93
N ASP A 163 4.20 10.25 11.49
CA ASP A 163 5.42 9.70 12.11
C ASP A 163 6.57 9.59 11.11
N ARG A 164 6.28 9.18 9.86
CA ARG A 164 7.29 9.13 8.79
C ARG A 164 7.81 10.52 8.44
N ILE A 165 6.92 11.49 8.23
CA ILE A 165 7.30 12.86 7.90
C ILE A 165 8.12 13.49 9.02
N VAL A 166 7.69 13.32 10.28
CA VAL A 166 8.39 13.83 11.46
C VAL A 166 9.78 13.21 11.57
N HIS A 167 9.91 11.89 11.42
CA HIS A 167 11.21 11.22 11.50
C HIS A 167 12.18 11.69 10.41
N LYS A 168 11.68 11.87 9.17
CA LYS A 168 12.49 12.36 8.06
C LYS A 168 12.88 13.83 8.24
N PHE A 169 11.94 14.66 8.68
CA PHE A 169 12.20 16.07 8.94
C PHE A 169 13.20 16.25 10.10
N SER A 170 13.04 15.54 11.22
CA SER A 170 13.95 15.64 12.37
C SER A 170 15.36 15.15 12.04
N SER A 171 15.47 14.10 11.23
CA SER A 171 16.77 13.56 10.79
C SER A 171 17.55 14.55 9.91
N ASN A 172 16.86 15.30 9.05
CA ASN A 172 17.48 16.28 8.15
C ASN A 172 17.63 17.67 8.79
N HIS A 173 16.77 17.99 9.77
CA HIS A 173 16.67 19.31 10.39
C HIS A 173 16.41 19.19 11.91
N PRO A 174 17.43 18.85 12.71
CA PRO A 174 17.27 18.59 14.15
C PRO A 174 16.90 19.84 14.99
N GLN A 175 17.01 21.05 14.42
CA GLN A 175 16.63 22.29 15.09
C GLN A 175 15.11 22.46 15.27
N TYR A 176 14.30 21.65 14.59
CA TYR A 176 12.84 21.67 14.69
C TYR A 176 12.35 20.71 15.77
N ASP A 177 11.63 21.24 16.74
CA ASP A 177 11.05 20.50 17.85
C ASP A 177 9.76 19.78 17.43
N LEU A 178 9.93 18.69 16.67
CA LEU A 178 8.83 17.95 16.05
C LEU A 178 8.14 16.96 17.00
N ASP A 179 8.80 16.57 18.09
CA ASP A 179 8.21 15.69 19.09
C ASP A 179 7.08 16.39 19.85
N ASN A 180 7.26 17.67 20.19
CA ASN A 180 6.19 18.43 20.83
C ASN A 180 5.08 18.81 19.83
N PHE A 181 5.41 18.99 18.54
CA PHE A 181 4.38 19.08 17.49
C PHE A 181 3.51 17.82 17.43
N LYS A 182 4.10 16.62 17.52
CA LYS A 182 3.32 15.38 17.57
C LYS A 182 2.36 15.34 18.76
N LYS A 183 2.85 15.71 19.95
CA LYS A 183 1.98 15.79 21.14
C LYS A 183 0.82 16.74 20.91
N ALA A 184 1.05 17.90 20.29
CA ALA A 184 0.00 18.87 19.97
C ALA A 184 -1.13 18.31 19.08
N LEU A 185 -0.86 17.32 18.24
CA LEU A 185 -1.89 16.65 17.42
C LEU A 185 -2.88 15.84 18.27
N ASP A 186 -2.43 15.33 19.42
CA ASP A 186 -3.26 14.54 20.33
C ASP A 186 -4.07 15.43 21.30
N PHE A 187 -3.73 16.72 21.43
CA PHE A 187 -4.53 17.65 22.24
C PHE A 187 -5.94 17.81 21.65
N PRO A 188 -7.00 17.63 22.45
CA PRO A 188 -8.37 17.71 21.95
C PRO A 188 -8.82 19.16 21.72
N GLY A 189 -9.78 19.33 20.81
CA GLY A 189 -10.51 20.59 20.61
C GLY A 189 -9.70 21.75 20.03
N ASN A 190 -10.27 22.95 20.13
CA ASN A 190 -9.75 24.18 19.49
C ASN A 190 -8.35 24.57 19.98
N GLN A 191 -7.98 24.21 21.22
CA GLN A 191 -6.64 24.48 21.76
C GLN A 191 -5.58 23.62 21.09
N GLY A 192 -5.89 22.36 20.75
CA GLY A 192 -4.99 21.52 19.97
C GLY A 192 -4.76 22.06 18.56
N ASP A 193 -5.80 22.60 17.92
CA ASP A 193 -5.66 23.24 16.59
C ASP A 193 -4.82 24.51 16.66
N GLU A 194 -5.00 25.30 17.71
CA GLU A 194 -4.18 26.48 17.98
C GLU A 194 -2.71 26.11 18.20
N LEU A 195 -2.44 25.09 19.03
CA LEU A 195 -1.09 24.59 19.29
C LEU A 195 -0.39 24.12 18.00
N VAL A 196 -1.05 23.28 17.21
CA VAL A 196 -0.54 22.80 15.92
C VAL A 196 -0.21 23.98 15.01
N GLY A 197 -1.10 24.96 14.90
CA GLY A 197 -0.87 26.18 14.13
C GLY A 197 0.31 27.00 14.63
N LEU A 198 0.50 27.11 15.95
CA LEU A 198 1.63 27.82 16.54
C LEU A 198 2.96 27.11 16.28
N TYR A 199 3.01 25.78 16.34
CA TYR A 199 4.22 25.02 15.98
C TYR A 199 4.60 25.21 14.52
N LEU A 200 3.65 25.10 13.59
CA LEU A 200 3.91 25.33 12.15
C LEU A 200 4.42 26.75 11.90
N LYS A 201 3.82 27.77 12.54
CA LYS A 201 4.30 29.15 12.47
C LYS A 201 5.70 29.30 13.06
N LYS A 202 6.00 28.62 14.18
CA LYS A 202 7.32 28.64 14.82
C LYS A 202 8.37 28.06 13.88
N PHE A 203 8.07 26.93 13.24
CA PHE A 203 8.97 26.30 12.29
C PHE A 203 9.17 27.16 11.05
N ASN A 204 8.10 27.77 10.51
CA ASN A 204 8.24 28.71 9.40
C ASN A 204 9.13 29.91 9.77
N ALA A 205 8.98 30.47 10.97
CA ALA A 205 9.83 31.57 11.45
C ALA A 205 11.30 31.16 11.57
N ILE A 206 11.59 29.92 12.02
CA ILE A 206 12.96 29.36 12.05
C ILE A 206 13.50 29.21 10.63
N SER A 207 12.69 28.74 9.69
CA SER A 207 13.09 28.59 8.28
C SER A 207 13.44 29.92 7.60
N LEU A 208 12.81 31.01 8.04
CA LEU A 208 13.06 32.38 7.57
C LEU A 208 14.12 33.11 8.41
N GLU A 209 14.80 32.40 9.32
CA GLU A 209 15.80 32.94 10.25
C GLU A 209 15.27 34.08 11.15
N ASN A 210 13.94 34.16 11.35
CA ASN A 210 13.29 35.14 12.21
C ASN A 210 13.16 34.61 13.65
N TYR A 211 14.29 34.55 14.34
CA TYR A 211 14.38 33.97 15.69
C TYR A 211 13.60 34.76 16.76
N GLU A 212 13.38 36.06 16.56
CA GLU A 212 12.56 36.89 17.45
C GLU A 212 11.10 36.43 17.42
N VAL A 213 10.54 36.25 16.22
CA VAL A 213 9.19 35.73 16.04
C VAL A 213 9.09 34.29 16.55
N ALA A 214 10.08 33.44 16.27
CA ALA A 214 10.11 32.07 16.78
C ALA A 214 10.12 32.02 18.33
N SER A 215 10.86 32.93 18.98
CA SER A 215 10.91 33.05 20.44
C SER A 215 9.58 33.50 21.03
N ASN A 216 8.91 34.48 20.40
CA ASN A 216 7.58 34.93 20.82
C ASN A 216 6.53 33.82 20.65
N LEU A 217 6.58 33.07 19.56
CA LEU A 217 5.70 31.91 19.34
C LEU A 217 5.96 30.81 20.37
N LYS A 218 7.23 30.56 20.73
CA LYS A 218 7.59 29.60 21.79
C LYS A 218 6.95 29.98 23.14
N ARG A 219 6.94 31.27 23.52
CA ARG A 219 6.28 31.71 24.77
C ARG A 219 4.78 31.43 24.75
N LYS A 220 4.10 31.73 23.64
CA LYS A 220 2.66 31.45 23.47
C LYS A 220 2.33 29.96 23.56
N ILE A 221 3.18 29.11 22.96
CA ILE A 221 3.03 27.64 23.07
C ILE A 221 3.12 27.22 24.54
N VAL A 222 4.16 27.67 25.25
CA VAL A 222 4.35 27.34 26.67
C VAL A 222 3.19 27.85 27.54
N GLU A 223 2.65 29.03 27.26
CA GLU A 223 1.48 29.56 27.98
C GLU A 223 0.26 28.64 27.85
N ILE A 224 -0.02 28.14 26.64
CA ILE A 224 -1.14 27.21 26.41
C ILE A 224 -0.85 25.86 27.10
N GLU A 225 0.36 25.30 26.95
CA GLU A 225 0.74 24.02 27.58
C GLU A 225 0.72 24.07 29.12
N THR A 226 1.12 25.20 29.71
CA THR A 226 1.18 25.38 31.18
C THR A 226 -0.15 25.76 31.81
N THR A 227 -1.09 26.32 31.04
CA THR A 227 -2.44 26.61 31.53
C THR A 227 -3.24 25.31 31.78
N GLU A 228 -2.94 24.23 31.04
CA GLU A 228 -3.56 22.91 31.26
C GLU A 228 -2.94 22.11 32.42
N SER A 229 -1.63 22.19 32.67
CA SER A 229 -1.01 21.49 33.84
C SER A 229 -1.51 21.97 35.22
N LYS A 230 -2.44 22.93 35.25
CA LYS A 230 -3.08 23.47 36.46
C LYS A 230 -4.51 22.97 36.69
N TYR A 231 -5.03 22.10 35.82
CA TYR A 231 -6.33 21.42 35.97
C TYR A 231 -6.16 19.91 35.85
#